data_AF-I8VPJ0-F1
#
_entry.id   AF-I8VPJ0-F1
#
_cell.length_a   1.000
_cell.length_b   1.000
_cell.length_c   1.000
_cell.angle_alpha   90.00
_cell.angle_beta   90.00
_cell.angle_gamma   90.00
#
_symmetry.space_group_name_H-M   'P 1'
#
loop_
_entity.id
_entity.type
_entity.pdbx_description
1 polymer ?
#
loop_
_entity_poly.entity_id
_entity_poly.type
_entity_poly.pdbx_seq_one_letter_code
_entity_poly.pdbx_strand_id
1 'polypeptide(L)' 'MNKLSRYRKLRYNQLFESENRELRLNEMGNPLEVLSQYVDFEIFRPTLESALFTGERKSNAGRPPIDCVLMFKVLFL' A
#
# COMPACT_ATOMS: atom_id res chain seq x y z
N MET A 1 -18.29 19.75 27.42
CA MET A 1 -17.13 18.83 27.34
C MET A 1 -16.37 19.10 26.04
N ASN A 2 -15.27 19.87 26.12
CA ASN A 2 -14.45 20.18 24.94
C ASN A 2 -13.56 18.98 24.60
N LYS A 3 -13.88 18.25 23.54
CA LYS A 3 -12.99 17.24 22.98
C LYS A 3 -11.85 17.96 22.26
N LEU A 4 -10.72 18.13 22.94
CA LEU A 4 -9.47 18.53 22.29
C LEU A 4 -9.10 17.42 21.31
N SER A 5 -9.34 17.66 20.02
CA SER A 5 -8.93 16.76 18.97
C SER A 5 -7.39 16.71 18.97
N ARG A 6 -6.83 15.62 19.48
CA ARG A 6 -5.37 15.34 19.49
C ARG A 6 -4.88 14.98 18.09
N TYR A 7 -5.27 15.72 17.05
CA TYR A 7 -4.57 15.57 15.77
C TYR A 7 -3.16 16.12 15.94
N ARG A 8 -2.16 15.28 15.66
CA ARG A 8 -0.76 15.69 15.56
C ARG A 8 -0.71 16.85 14.58
N LYS A 9 -0.41 18.05 15.07
CA LYS A 9 -0.18 19.22 14.22
C LYS A 9 1.03 18.88 13.34
N LEU A 10 0.81 18.72 12.04
CA LEU A 10 1.87 18.52 11.07
C LEU A 10 2.76 19.77 11.11
N ARG A 11 3.93 19.66 11.74
CA ARG A 11 4.97 20.70 11.69
C ARG A 11 5.76 20.49 10.40
N TYR A 12 5.16 20.79 9.26
CA TYR A 12 5.95 20.95 8.04
C TYR A 12 6.56 22.35 8.07
N ASN A 13 7.73 22.51 8.67
CA ASN A 13 8.33 23.82 8.98
C ASN A 13 9.46 24.21 8.00
N GLN A 14 9.78 23.36 7.01
CA GLN A 14 10.91 23.58 6.10
C GLN A 14 10.47 23.44 4.64
N LEU A 15 11.01 24.31 3.77
CA LEU A 15 10.64 24.43 2.35
C LEU A 15 10.74 23.12 1.55
N PHE A 16 11.68 22.23 1.91
CA PHE A 16 11.98 20.99 1.20
C PHE A 16 11.62 19.72 1.99
N GLU A 17 10.71 19.82 2.95
CA GLU A 17 10.45 18.72 3.87
C GLU A 17 9.82 17.48 3.19
N SER A 18 9.04 17.68 2.13
CA SER A 18 8.50 16.59 1.30
C SER A 18 9.61 15.80 0.61
N GLU A 19 10.52 16.49 -0.07
CA GLU A 19 11.65 15.89 -0.77
C GLU A 19 12.59 15.19 0.21
N ASN A 20 12.92 15.84 1.33
CA ASN A 20 13.73 15.25 2.39
C ASN A 20 13.07 14.03 3.03
N ARG A 21 11.73 13.98 3.08
CA ARG A 21 11.00 12.81 3.60
C ARG A 21 11.05 11.65 2.60
N GLU A 22 10.86 11.93 1.32
CA GLU A 22 10.93 10.93 0.26
C GLU A 22 12.34 10.34 0.13
N LEU A 23 13.37 11.18 0.15
CA LEU A 23 14.77 10.74 0.17
C LEU A 23 15.05 9.81 1.36
N ARG A 24 14.63 10.18 2.57
CA ARG A 24 14.79 9.34 3.76
C ARG A 24 14.05 8.01 3.66
N LEU A 25 12.85 7.99 3.07
CA LEU A 25 12.10 6.75 2.86
C LEU A 25 12.81 5.84 1.85
N ASN A 26 13.35 6.40 0.78
CA ASN A 26 14.12 5.65 -0.22
C ASN A 26 15.46 5.15 0.35
N GLU A 27 16.14 5.95 1.18
CA GLU A 27 17.39 5.55 1.88
C GLU A 27 17.16 4.38 2.85
N MET A 28 15.99 4.30 3.49
CA MET A 28 15.63 3.15 4.32
C MET A 28 15.49 1.84 3.52
N GLY A 29 15.35 1.96 2.20
CA GLY A 29 15.21 0.84 1.27
C GLY A 29 13.80 0.26 1.26
N ASN A 30 13.38 -0.18 0.07
CA ASN A 30 12.11 -0.87 -0.11
C ASN A 30 12.37 -2.34 -0.51
N PRO A 31 12.01 -3.32 0.33
CA PRO A 31 12.20 -4.74 -0.02
C PRO A 31 11.46 -5.13 -1.31
N LEU A 32 10.36 -4.45 -1.65
CA LEU A 32 9.63 -4.70 -2.90
C LEU A 32 10.40 -4.24 -4.14
N GLU A 33 11.21 -3.17 -4.05
CA GLU A 33 12.04 -2.72 -5.17
C GLU A 33 13.08 -3.78 -5.50
N VAL A 34 13.77 -4.31 -4.48
CA VAL A 34 14.72 -5.40 -4.65
C VAL A 34 14.04 -6.63 -5.23
N LEU A 35 12.93 -7.07 -4.64
CA LEU A 35 12.21 -8.27 -5.11
C LEU A 35 11.71 -8.14 -6.55
N SER A 36 11.26 -6.94 -6.95
CA SER A 36 10.78 -6.70 -8.32
C SER A 36 11.84 -6.89 -9.40
N GLN A 37 13.13 -6.84 -9.04
CA GLN A 37 14.23 -7.13 -9.97
C GLN A 37 14.38 -8.63 -10.25
N TYR A 38 13.93 -9.49 -9.34
CA TYR A 38 14.11 -10.94 -9.42
C TYR A 38 12.82 -11.69 -9.75
N VAL A 39 11.66 -11.15 -9.36
CA VAL A 39 10.37 -11.82 -9.48
C VAL A 39 9.33 -10.87 -10.06
N ASP A 40 8.74 -11.26 -11.18
CA ASP A 40 7.51 -10.65 -11.65
C ASP A 40 6.34 -11.16 -10.79
N PHE A 41 5.75 -10.29 -9.98
CA PHE A 41 4.64 -10.65 -9.10
C PHE A 41 3.35 -11.01 -9.85
N GLU A 42 3.21 -10.58 -11.11
CA GLU A 42 2.01 -10.87 -11.92
C GLU A 42 1.88 -12.35 -12.26
N ILE A 43 2.98 -13.13 -12.21
CA ILE A 43 2.94 -14.58 -12.42
C ILE A 43 2.03 -15.29 -11.39
N PHE A 44 1.84 -14.69 -10.21
CA PHE A 44 0.98 -15.26 -9.17
C PHE A 44 -0.49 -14.90 -9.35
N ARG A 45 -0.85 -13.97 -10.23
CA ARG A 45 -2.23 -13.50 -10.41
C ARG A 45 -3.23 -14.63 -10.60
N PRO A 46 -3.02 -15.61 -11.51
CA PRO A 46 -4.00 -16.69 -11.71
C PRO A 46 -4.22 -17.52 -10.44
N THR A 47 -3.15 -17.80 -9.71
CA THR A 47 -3.18 -18.53 -8.44
C THR A 47 -3.90 -17.74 -7.35
N LEU A 48 -3.60 -16.45 -7.23
CA LEU A 48 -4.20 -15.54 -6.25
C LEU A 48 -5.69 -15.33 -6.53
N GLU A 49 -6.07 -15.12 -7.78
CA GLU A 49 -7.45 -14.97 -8.19
C GLU A 49 -8.24 -16.26 -7.92
N SER A 50 -7.68 -17.43 -8.25
CA SER A 50 -8.33 -18.71 -7.95
C SER A 50 -8.51 -18.95 -6.45
N ALA A 51 -7.55 -18.54 -5.62
CA ALA A 51 -7.60 -18.75 -4.16
C ALA A 51 -8.50 -17.72 -3.44
N LEU A 52 -8.56 -16.49 -3.95
CA LEU A 52 -9.32 -15.38 -3.36
C LEU A 52 -10.70 -15.19 -4.01
N PHE A 53 -11.03 -15.98 -5.03
CA PHE A 53 -12.32 -15.91 -5.72
C PHE A 53 -13.46 -16.11 -4.73
N THR A 54 -14.21 -15.04 -4.49
CA THR A 54 -15.34 -15.00 -3.54
C THR A 54 -16.70 -15.08 -4.24
N GLY A 55 -16.72 -15.39 -5.55
CA GLY A 55 -17.92 -15.40 -6.38
C GLY A 55 -18.24 -14.04 -7.00
N GLU A 56 -19.29 -14.00 -7.82
CA GLU A 56 -19.76 -12.75 -8.42
C GLU A 56 -20.36 -11.81 -7.37
N ARG A 57 -20.13 -10.51 -7.54
CA ARG A 57 -20.73 -9.50 -6.66
C ARG A 57 -22.25 -9.53 -6.83
N LYS A 58 -22.97 -9.64 -5.70
CA LYS A 58 -24.44 -9.56 -5.67
C LYS A 58 -24.97 -8.17 -6.10
N SER A 59 -24.17 -7.12 -5.93
CA SER A 59 -24.51 -5.75 -6.36
C SER A 59 -23.28 -4.84 -6.47
N ASN A 60 -23.45 -3.68 -7.10
CA ASN A 60 -22.44 -2.61 -7.18
C ASN A 60 -22.28 -1.82 -5.87
N ALA A 61 -22.97 -2.21 -4.80
CA ALA A 61 -22.82 -1.56 -3.52
C ALA A 61 -21.50 -1.93 -2.83
N GLY A 62 -21.06 -1.07 -1.91
CA GLY A 62 -19.87 -1.27 -1.08
C GLY A 62 -18.55 -0.95 -1.79
N ARG A 63 -17.45 -1.17 -1.06
CA ARG A 63 -16.10 -0.90 -1.58
C ARG A 63 -15.71 -1.94 -2.65
N PRO A 64 -15.08 -1.54 -3.76
CA PRO A 64 -14.43 -2.47 -4.69
C PRO A 64 -13.36 -3.33 -3.97
N PRO A 65 -13.10 -4.57 -4.42
CA PRO A 65 -11.96 -5.33 -3.89
C PRO A 65 -10.66 -4.59 -4.17
N ILE A 66 -9.68 -4.81 -3.32
CA ILE A 66 -8.30 -4.41 -3.57
C ILE A 66 -7.71 -5.39 -4.57
N ASP A 67 -6.78 -4.94 -5.42
CA ASP A 67 -6.04 -5.83 -6.33
C ASP A 67 -5.31 -6.93 -5.54
N CYS A 68 -5.42 -8.17 -6.01
CA CYS A 68 -4.92 -9.35 -5.32
C CYS A 68 -3.38 -9.39 -5.29
N VAL A 69 -2.71 -8.92 -6.34
CA VAL A 69 -1.25 -8.84 -6.41
C VAL A 69 -0.73 -7.76 -5.46
N LEU A 70 -1.43 -6.63 -5.37
CA LEU A 70 -1.11 -5.59 -4.38
C LEU A 70 -1.25 -6.11 -2.95
N MET A 71 -2.33 -6.84 -2.64
CA MET A 71 -2.49 -7.48 -1.33
C MET A 71 -1.35 -8.45 -1.02
N PHE A 72 -0.90 -9.21 -2.01
CA PHE A 72 0.23 -10.13 -1.88
C PHE A 72 1.55 -9.38 -1.63
N LYS A 73 1.82 -8.28 -2.35
CA LYS A 73 3.02 -7.44 -2.15
C LYS A 73 3.11 -6.86 -0.73
N VAL A 74 1.98 -6.50 -0.12
CA VAL A 74 1.96 -5.94 1.25
C VAL A 74 2.50 -6.90 2.30
N LEU A 75 2.49 -8.21 2.05
CA LEU A 75 3.03 -9.21 2.99
C LEU A 75 4.56 -9.14 3.15
N PHE A 76 5.26 -8.41 2.27
CA PHE A 76 6.71 -8.27 2.27
C PHE A 76 7.20 -6.91 2.79
N LEU A 77 6.29 -6.03 3.22
CA LEU A 77 6.57 -4.68 3.73
C LEU A 77 6.69 -4.65 5.26
#